data_AF-A0A455B6D1-F1
#
_entry.id   AF-A0A455B6D1-F1
#
_cell.length_a   1.000
_cell.length_b   1.000
_cell.length_c   1.000
_cell.angle_alpha   90.00
_cell.angle_beta   90.00
_cell.angle_gamma   90.00
#
_symmetry.space_group_name_H-M   'P 1'
#
loop_
_entity.id
_entity.type
_entity.pdbx_description
1 polymer ?
#
loop_
_entity_poly.entity_id
_entity_poly.type
_entity_poly.pdbx_seq_one_letter_code
_entity_poly.pdbx_strand_id
1 'polypeptide(L)'
;MAVRQALGRGLQLGRALLLRFTAKPGPTYVWGRPERPGPAAGWGRGERPGQAARPGAEPRRLGLGLPSRYRFFRQSVAGLAARLQRQFVGRPRSGAGPCGRAVFLAFGLGLGLIEEKQAEGRRAASACEEIQAVFTRKNKLLPDPLDARRWQGFRLEEYLIGKSIGKGCSAAVYEATMPVLPQNQQVAGSIGLLPGRGPEIIPRGEEEQAPLAPAFPLAIKMMWNISAGSSSEAIFSTMSQELVPASRVALAGEYGALPHRSKGRPKQLAAHPNVIRVFRAFTSSVPLLPGALLDYPDVLPPRLHPEGLGHGRTLFLVMKNYSCTLRQYLRGNSPSPRLATVMTLQLLEGVAHLVQQGVAHRDLKSDNVLVELDADGCPWLVITDFGCCLADERVGLQLPFTSWYVDRGGNGCLMAPEVSTACPGPRAVIDYSKADAWAVGALAYEICGLPNPFYGRGRAHLESRSYQEAQLPALPESVPLEARQLVRSLLQRDASKRPSARVAANVLHLSLWGGHTLTLKDLKPDKMIGWLLQQSAATLLANRLAENCVETKMKMLFLANLEYEALSQAALLLCSWRAAP
;
A
#
# COMPACT_ATOMS: atom_id res chain seq x y z
N MET A 1 1.46 21.56 -9.76
CA MET A 1 2.02 22.61 -10.65
C MET A 1 1.69 22.20 -12.08
N ALA A 2 0.81 22.87 -12.83
CA ALA A 2 1.26 23.82 -13.84
C ALA A 2 0.10 24.56 -14.59
N VAL A 3 -1.06 24.85 -13.98
CA VAL A 3 -2.03 25.77 -14.65
C VAL A 3 -1.42 27.17 -14.77
N ARG A 4 -0.78 27.66 -13.70
CA ARG A 4 -0.04 28.94 -13.69
C ARG A 4 1.18 28.95 -14.64
N GLN A 5 1.92 27.84 -14.73
CA GLN A 5 3.07 27.72 -15.62
C GLN A 5 2.66 27.55 -17.09
N ALA A 6 1.56 26.84 -17.38
CA ALA A 6 0.99 26.73 -18.72
C ALA A 6 0.41 28.07 -19.20
N LEU A 7 -0.29 28.80 -18.32
CA LEU A 7 -0.72 30.17 -18.59
C LEU A 7 0.48 31.11 -18.82
N GLY A 8 1.54 30.97 -18.00
CA GLY A 8 2.78 31.74 -18.16
C GLY A 8 3.51 31.47 -19.49
N ARG A 9 3.62 30.20 -19.89
CA ARG A 9 4.22 29.81 -21.19
C ARG A 9 3.34 30.22 -22.37
N GLY A 10 2.01 30.13 -22.26
CA GLY A 10 1.07 30.62 -23.27
C GLY A 10 1.17 32.13 -23.47
N LEU A 11 1.33 32.89 -22.38
CA LEU A 11 1.58 34.35 -22.45
C LEU A 11 2.94 34.69 -23.06
N GLN A 12 4.00 33.91 -22.76
CA GLN A 12 5.33 34.11 -23.35
C GLN A 12 5.36 33.79 -24.85
N LEU A 13 4.72 32.70 -25.29
CA LEU A 13 4.56 32.34 -26.70
C LEU A 13 3.75 33.41 -27.46
N GLY A 14 2.68 33.91 -26.85
CA GLY A 14 1.90 35.03 -27.39
C GLY A 14 2.72 36.31 -27.55
N ARG A 15 3.59 36.64 -26.57
CA ARG A 15 4.52 37.78 -26.66
C ARG A 15 5.60 37.60 -27.73
N ALA A 16 6.16 36.40 -27.88
CA ALA A 16 7.17 36.11 -28.89
C ALA A 16 6.62 36.18 -30.33
N LEU A 17 5.37 35.76 -30.52
CA LEU A 17 4.64 35.94 -31.78
C LEU A 17 4.37 37.42 -32.08
N LEU A 18 3.97 38.21 -31.06
CA LEU A 18 3.75 39.66 -31.19
C LEU A 18 5.01 40.42 -31.65
N LEU A 19 6.18 40.09 -31.10
CA LEU A 19 7.45 40.73 -31.45
C LEU A 19 7.94 40.39 -32.87
N ARG A 20 7.55 39.24 -33.42
CA ARG A 20 7.85 38.86 -34.82
C ARG A 20 7.00 39.61 -35.85
N PHE A 21 5.82 40.11 -35.47
CA PHE A 21 4.91 40.84 -36.35
C PHE A 21 5.12 42.37 -36.33
N THR A 22 5.95 42.91 -35.43
CA THR A 22 6.18 44.36 -35.29
C THR A 22 7.50 44.86 -35.89
N ALA A 23 8.26 44.02 -36.61
CA ALA A 23 9.53 44.42 -37.20
C ALA A 23 9.44 44.56 -38.73
N LYS A 24 9.18 45.78 -39.23
CA LYS A 24 9.81 46.40 -40.41
C LYS A 24 9.42 47.90 -40.54
N PRO A 25 10.23 48.73 -41.23
CA PRO A 25 10.46 50.13 -40.85
C PRO A 25 9.89 51.21 -41.81
N GLY A 26 9.71 52.42 -41.28
CA GLY A 26 9.67 53.72 -42.00
C GLY A 26 8.29 54.35 -42.25
N PRO A 27 8.18 55.65 -42.62
CA PRO A 27 9.10 56.78 -42.41
C PRO A 27 8.48 57.92 -41.55
N THR A 28 9.33 58.86 -41.19
CA THR A 28 9.10 60.13 -40.47
C THR A 28 8.00 61.02 -41.05
N TYR A 29 7.10 61.57 -40.21
CA TYR A 29 6.51 62.90 -40.37
C TYR A 29 6.11 63.50 -39.01
N VAL A 30 6.21 64.82 -38.94
CA VAL A 30 6.35 65.68 -37.76
C VAL A 30 5.05 66.48 -37.48
N TRP A 31 4.79 66.70 -36.19
CA TRP A 31 3.99 67.74 -35.49
C TRP A 31 2.45 67.80 -35.63
N GLY A 32 1.79 67.99 -34.46
CA GLY A 32 0.50 68.68 -34.34
C GLY A 32 -0.39 68.27 -33.16
N ARG A 33 -0.22 68.92 -31.99
CA ARG A 33 -1.25 69.12 -30.94
C ARG A 33 -1.81 70.56 -31.10
N PRO A 34 -2.85 71.02 -30.36
CA PRO A 34 -3.81 70.38 -29.44
C PRO A 34 -5.29 70.73 -29.86
N GLU A 35 -6.39 70.29 -29.24
CA GLU A 35 -7.01 70.77 -28.00
C GLU A 35 -8.31 69.98 -27.68
N ARG A 36 -8.73 70.04 -26.40
CA ARG A 36 -9.95 69.46 -25.78
C ARG A 36 -11.18 70.40 -26.00
N PRO A 37 -12.34 70.32 -25.27
CA PRO A 37 -12.96 69.27 -24.42
C PRO A 37 -14.50 69.05 -24.62
N GLY A 38 -14.98 67.82 -24.33
CA GLY A 38 -16.26 67.42 -23.67
C GLY A 38 -17.63 68.06 -24.04
N PRO A 39 -18.74 67.74 -23.34
CA PRO A 39 -19.01 66.59 -22.47
C PRO A 39 -20.43 65.93 -22.67
N ALA A 40 -20.55 64.74 -22.08
CA ALA A 40 -21.63 64.15 -21.27
C ALA A 40 -23.15 64.29 -21.53
N ALA A 41 -23.81 63.14 -21.26
CA ALA A 41 -25.18 62.91 -20.75
C ALA A 41 -26.35 63.07 -21.74
N GLY A 42 -27.37 62.21 -21.78
CA GLY A 42 -27.70 61.00 -21.03
C GLY A 42 -29.17 60.61 -21.30
N TRP A 43 -29.68 59.61 -20.56
CA TRP A 43 -31.11 59.25 -20.37
C TRP A 43 -31.82 58.66 -21.61
N GLY A 44 -32.69 57.65 -21.54
CA GLY A 44 -33.30 56.88 -20.47
C GLY A 44 -34.61 56.24 -20.99
N ARG A 45 -35.03 55.11 -20.38
CA ARG A 45 -36.39 54.48 -20.40
C ARG A 45 -36.93 54.02 -21.77
N GLY A 46 -37.87 53.09 -21.91
CA GLY A 46 -38.71 52.26 -21.00
C GLY A 46 -39.19 51.02 -21.80
N GLU A 47 -39.42 49.89 -21.14
CA GLU A 47 -40.75 49.32 -20.82
C GLU A 47 -41.43 48.48 -21.93
N ARG A 48 -41.49 47.17 -21.63
CA ARG A 48 -42.46 46.03 -21.85
C ARG A 48 -43.82 46.31 -22.57
N PRO A 49 -44.66 45.31 -23.02
CA PRO A 49 -44.98 44.01 -22.34
C PRO A 49 -45.54 42.81 -23.19
N GLY A 50 -45.91 41.72 -22.48
CA GLY A 50 -46.85 40.63 -22.89
C GLY A 50 -46.27 39.49 -23.76
N GLN A 51 -46.62 38.20 -23.68
CA GLN A 51 -47.73 37.42 -23.09
C GLN A 51 -47.33 35.93 -22.92
N ALA A 52 -48.19 35.14 -22.28
CA ALA A 52 -47.98 33.81 -21.67
C ALA A 52 -48.46 32.59 -22.49
N ALA A 53 -47.92 31.38 -22.23
CA ALA A 53 -48.63 30.07 -22.17
C ALA A 53 -47.70 28.90 -21.72
N ARG A 54 -48.27 27.88 -21.06
CA ARG A 54 -47.67 26.72 -20.32
C ARG A 54 -47.60 25.42 -21.18
N PRO A 55 -47.40 24.19 -20.63
CA PRO A 55 -46.28 23.61 -19.85
C PRO A 55 -45.75 22.26 -20.43
N GLY A 56 -44.58 21.79 -19.98
CA GLY A 56 -44.09 20.42 -20.24
C GLY A 56 -43.09 19.99 -19.18
N ALA A 57 -43.37 18.86 -18.53
CA ALA A 57 -42.70 18.34 -17.33
C ALA A 57 -41.34 17.70 -17.62
N GLU A 58 -40.37 17.82 -16.69
CA GLU A 58 -39.31 16.83 -16.47
C GLU A 58 -38.68 16.96 -15.05
N PRO A 59 -38.04 15.89 -14.53
CA PRO A 59 -38.07 15.54 -13.11
C PRO A 59 -36.97 16.17 -12.26
N ARG A 60 -37.31 16.39 -10.98
CA ARG A 60 -36.41 16.78 -9.89
C ARG A 60 -35.42 15.65 -9.58
N ARG A 61 -34.11 15.90 -9.73
CA ARG A 61 -33.07 15.25 -8.93
C ARG A 61 -32.60 16.22 -7.84
N LEU A 62 -32.81 15.83 -6.58
CA LEU A 62 -32.19 16.44 -5.41
C LEU A 62 -30.68 16.19 -5.44
N GLY A 63 -29.89 17.25 -5.30
CA GLY A 63 -28.45 17.21 -5.04
C GLY A 63 -28.05 18.44 -4.25
N LEU A 64 -27.47 18.21 -3.07
CA LEU A 64 -27.07 19.16 -2.04
C LEU A 64 -26.34 20.42 -2.61
N GLY A 65 -26.71 21.58 -2.08
CA GLY A 65 -26.36 22.89 -2.63
C GLY A 65 -24.99 23.41 -2.19
N LEU A 66 -24.12 23.68 -3.16
CA LEU A 66 -23.03 24.66 -3.02
C LEU A 66 -23.58 26.09 -3.21
N PRO A 67 -23.02 27.11 -2.54
CA PRO A 67 -23.50 28.49 -2.58
C PRO A 67 -23.61 29.09 -3.99
N SER A 68 -24.57 29.97 -4.20
CA SER A 68 -24.94 30.61 -5.48
C SER A 68 -23.80 31.26 -6.27
N ARG A 69 -22.67 31.57 -5.62
CA ARG A 69 -21.46 32.12 -6.25
C ARG A 69 -20.68 31.13 -7.14
N TYR A 70 -20.95 29.82 -7.03
CA TYR A 70 -20.30 28.79 -7.85
C TYR A 70 -21.10 28.39 -9.10
N ARG A 71 -22.22 29.05 -9.40
CA ARG A 71 -23.03 28.80 -10.63
C ARG A 71 -22.21 28.94 -11.92
N PHE A 72 -21.14 29.73 -11.91
CA PHE A 72 -20.27 29.94 -13.07
C PHE A 72 -19.45 28.69 -13.48
N PHE A 73 -19.21 27.75 -12.56
CA PHE A 73 -18.43 26.54 -12.82
C PHE A 73 -19.25 25.38 -13.43
N ARG A 74 -20.56 25.57 -13.68
CA ARG A 74 -21.45 24.52 -14.21
C ARG A 74 -21.47 24.40 -15.74
N GLN A 75 -20.64 25.15 -16.46
CA GLN A 75 -20.57 25.07 -17.91
C GLN A 75 -19.32 24.27 -18.26
N SER A 76 -19.46 23.21 -19.06
CA SER A 76 -18.30 22.55 -19.66
C SER A 76 -17.43 23.62 -20.33
N VAL A 77 -16.12 23.45 -20.31
CA VAL A 77 -15.20 24.43 -20.89
C VAL A 77 -15.49 24.55 -22.39
N ALA A 78 -15.93 23.47 -23.05
CA ALA A 78 -16.56 23.48 -24.38
C ALA A 78 -17.75 24.45 -24.49
N GLY A 79 -18.66 24.45 -23.52
CA GLY A 79 -19.81 25.36 -23.47
C GLY A 79 -19.45 26.82 -23.19
N LEU A 80 -18.25 27.08 -22.64
CA LEU A 80 -17.68 28.41 -22.44
C LEU A 80 -16.94 28.89 -23.70
N ALA A 81 -16.12 28.03 -24.30
CA ALA A 81 -15.42 28.26 -25.56
C ALA A 81 -16.39 28.48 -26.74
N ALA A 82 -17.43 27.64 -26.86
CA ALA A 82 -18.47 27.79 -27.87
C ALA A 82 -19.31 29.06 -27.67
N ARG A 83 -19.50 29.53 -26.42
CA ARG A 83 -20.18 30.80 -26.14
C ARG A 83 -19.32 32.00 -26.49
N LEU A 84 -18.03 31.96 -26.15
CA LEU A 84 -17.07 33.00 -26.50
C LEU A 84 -16.89 33.10 -28.01
N GLN A 85 -16.88 31.98 -28.73
CA GLN A 85 -16.91 31.96 -30.19
C GLN A 85 -18.21 32.54 -30.75
N ARG A 86 -19.38 32.13 -30.24
CA ARG A 86 -20.68 32.64 -30.72
C ARG A 86 -20.89 34.14 -30.43
N GLN A 87 -20.42 34.66 -29.30
CA GLN A 87 -20.57 36.08 -28.93
C GLN A 87 -19.79 37.03 -29.85
N PHE A 88 -18.75 36.56 -30.54
CA PHE A 88 -17.92 37.40 -31.43
C PHE A 88 -18.14 37.15 -32.93
N VAL A 89 -18.70 36.01 -33.31
CA VAL A 89 -19.16 35.79 -34.70
C VAL A 89 -20.40 36.65 -35.00
N GLY A 90 -21.17 37.07 -33.99
CA GLY A 90 -22.42 37.84 -34.15
C GLY A 90 -22.35 39.36 -34.08
N ARG A 91 -21.18 40.01 -33.90
CA ARG A 91 -21.09 41.50 -33.85
C ARG A 91 -19.96 42.05 -34.74
N PRO A 92 -20.27 42.62 -35.92
CA PRO A 92 -19.29 43.26 -36.79
C PRO A 92 -19.06 44.74 -36.44
N ARG A 93 -19.07 45.12 -35.15
CA ARG A 93 -18.81 46.51 -34.72
C ARG A 93 -18.14 46.57 -33.35
N SER A 94 -16.82 46.39 -33.32
CA SER A 94 -15.85 47.19 -32.53
C SER A 94 -14.47 46.50 -32.48
N GLY A 95 -13.48 47.07 -33.17
CA GLY A 95 -12.10 47.25 -32.69
C GLY A 95 -11.20 46.07 -32.32
N ALA A 96 -11.59 44.80 -32.43
CA ALA A 96 -10.66 43.70 -32.18
C ALA A 96 -9.80 43.44 -33.44
N GLY A 97 -8.62 44.05 -33.50
CA GLY A 97 -7.65 43.81 -34.57
C GLY A 97 -7.29 42.32 -34.72
N PRO A 98 -6.74 41.89 -35.88
CA PRO A 98 -6.44 40.48 -36.18
C PRO A 98 -5.64 39.76 -35.09
N CYS A 99 -4.82 40.50 -34.34
CA CYS A 99 -4.06 40.00 -33.20
C CYS A 99 -4.95 39.50 -32.04
N GLY A 100 -6.08 40.16 -31.74
CA GLY A 100 -7.01 39.74 -30.69
C GLY A 100 -7.74 38.43 -31.04
N ARG A 101 -8.18 38.29 -32.30
CA ARG A 101 -8.84 37.06 -32.78
C ARG A 101 -7.92 35.84 -32.73
N ALA A 102 -6.64 36.01 -33.06
CA ALA A 102 -5.66 34.93 -32.99
C ALA A 102 -5.39 34.45 -31.54
N VAL A 103 -5.31 35.37 -30.58
CA VAL A 103 -5.12 35.04 -29.16
C VAL A 103 -6.30 34.25 -28.59
N PHE A 104 -7.53 34.61 -28.95
CA PHE A 104 -8.73 33.89 -28.50
C PHE A 104 -8.90 32.51 -29.16
N LEU A 105 -8.54 32.37 -30.44
CA LEU A 105 -8.49 31.07 -31.13
C LEU A 105 -7.45 30.14 -30.50
N ALA A 106 -6.25 30.64 -30.20
CA ALA A 106 -5.20 29.88 -29.53
C ALA A 106 -5.63 29.44 -28.12
N PHE A 107 -6.33 30.32 -27.38
CA PHE A 107 -6.90 29.98 -26.07
C PHE A 107 -8.00 28.91 -26.17
N GLY A 108 -8.93 29.03 -27.13
CA GLY A 108 -9.98 28.05 -27.37
C GLY A 108 -9.45 26.67 -27.80
N LEU A 109 -8.46 26.64 -28.70
CA LEU A 109 -7.77 25.41 -29.09
C LEU A 109 -7.00 24.80 -27.91
N GLY A 110 -6.32 25.62 -27.11
CA GLY A 110 -5.64 25.18 -25.90
C GLY A 110 -6.59 24.54 -24.88
N LEU A 111 -7.77 25.13 -24.67
CA LEU A 111 -8.80 24.54 -23.82
C LEU A 111 -9.39 23.25 -24.39
N GLY A 112 -9.60 23.18 -25.72
CA GLY A 112 -10.06 21.97 -26.40
C GLY A 112 -9.08 20.80 -26.26
N LEU A 113 -7.79 21.05 -26.47
CA LEU A 113 -6.73 20.05 -26.28
C LEU A 113 -6.63 19.58 -24.81
N ILE A 114 -6.88 20.48 -23.85
CA ILE A 114 -6.94 20.12 -22.42
C ILE A 114 -8.16 19.22 -22.14
N GLU A 115 -9.34 19.54 -22.69
CA GLU A 115 -10.54 18.71 -22.54
C GLU A 115 -10.39 17.34 -23.20
N GLU A 116 -9.81 17.26 -24.39
CA GLU A 116 -9.52 16.01 -25.09
C GLU A 116 -8.56 15.14 -24.28
N LYS A 117 -7.44 15.71 -23.80
CA LYS A 117 -6.48 15.01 -22.94
C LYS A 117 -7.10 14.55 -21.62
N GLN A 118 -8.01 15.35 -21.03
CA GLN A 118 -8.77 14.93 -19.85
C GLN A 118 -9.77 13.82 -20.17
N ALA A 119 -10.40 13.83 -21.35
CA ALA A 119 -11.31 12.79 -21.78
C ALA A 119 -10.59 11.46 -22.07
N GLU A 120 -9.38 11.50 -22.64
CA GLU A 120 -8.49 10.34 -22.75
C GLU A 120 -8.10 9.79 -21.38
N GLY A 121 -7.69 10.66 -20.44
CA GLY A 121 -7.38 10.25 -19.08
C GLY A 121 -8.56 9.59 -18.35
N ARG A 122 -9.78 10.10 -18.52
CA ARG A 122 -11.00 9.48 -17.97
C ARG A 122 -11.29 8.10 -18.58
N ARG A 123 -11.12 7.95 -19.89
CA ARG A 123 -11.27 6.64 -20.57
C ARG A 123 -10.25 5.63 -20.06
N ALA A 124 -9.00 6.04 -19.90
CA ALA A 124 -7.96 5.17 -19.35
C ALA A 124 -8.20 4.81 -17.88
N ALA A 125 -8.70 5.75 -17.06
CA ALA A 125 -9.11 5.46 -15.69
C ALA A 125 -10.24 4.42 -15.65
N SER A 126 -11.29 4.57 -16.47
CA SER A 126 -12.39 3.60 -16.58
C SER A 126 -11.88 2.20 -16.98
N ALA A 127 -10.98 2.12 -17.97
CA ALA A 127 -10.39 0.85 -18.38
C ALA A 127 -9.54 0.21 -17.26
N CYS A 128 -8.83 1.01 -16.46
CA CYS A 128 -8.11 0.51 -15.31
C CYS A 128 -9.06 -0.08 -14.26
N GLU A 129 -10.19 0.59 -13.96
CA GLU A 129 -11.21 0.10 -13.04
C GLU A 129 -11.87 -1.20 -13.52
N GLU A 130 -12.13 -1.33 -14.82
CA GLU A 130 -12.67 -2.57 -15.41
C GLU A 130 -11.68 -3.74 -15.27
N ILE A 131 -10.41 -3.51 -15.59
CA ILE A 131 -9.35 -4.51 -15.39
C ILE A 131 -9.26 -4.87 -13.92
N GLN A 132 -9.18 -3.87 -13.05
CA GLN A 132 -9.11 -4.05 -11.60
C GLN A 132 -10.24 -4.95 -11.10
N ALA A 133 -11.49 -4.70 -11.51
CA ALA A 133 -12.65 -5.48 -11.10
C ALA A 133 -12.55 -6.97 -11.44
N VAL A 134 -11.92 -7.32 -12.58
CA VAL A 134 -11.66 -8.72 -12.96
C VAL A 134 -10.70 -9.38 -11.97
N PHE A 135 -9.62 -8.69 -11.62
CA PHE A 135 -8.56 -9.24 -10.77
C PHE A 135 -8.92 -9.19 -9.29
N THR A 136 -9.64 -8.19 -8.78
CA THR A 136 -10.11 -8.16 -7.39
C THR A 136 -11.02 -9.34 -7.07
N ARG A 137 -11.89 -9.76 -8.02
CA ARG A 137 -12.77 -10.92 -7.86
C ARG A 137 -11.99 -12.23 -7.84
N LYS A 138 -11.01 -12.39 -8.74
CA LYS A 138 -10.18 -13.60 -8.87
C LYS A 138 -9.05 -13.69 -7.84
N ASN A 139 -8.62 -12.55 -7.30
CA ASN A 139 -7.61 -12.46 -6.24
C ASN A 139 -8.22 -12.63 -4.84
N LYS A 140 -9.54 -12.86 -4.73
CA LYS A 140 -10.10 -13.49 -3.53
C LYS A 140 -9.39 -14.83 -3.39
N LEU A 141 -8.51 -14.90 -2.38
CA LEU A 141 -7.76 -16.10 -2.01
C LEU A 141 -8.67 -17.33 -2.18
N LEU A 142 -8.19 -18.32 -2.93
CA LEU A 142 -8.70 -19.68 -2.76
C LEU A 142 -8.72 -19.98 -1.24
N PRO A 143 -9.69 -20.74 -0.74
CA PRO A 143 -9.64 -21.20 0.63
C PRO A 143 -8.25 -21.80 0.86
N ASP A 144 -7.52 -21.21 1.80
CA ASP A 144 -6.29 -21.81 2.31
C ASP A 144 -6.63 -23.27 2.65
N PRO A 145 -5.81 -24.29 2.33
CA PRO A 145 -6.06 -25.65 2.83
C PRO A 145 -6.17 -25.69 4.37
N LEU A 146 -5.75 -24.62 5.07
CA LEU A 146 -6.00 -24.35 6.49
C LEU A 146 -7.27 -23.51 6.79
N ASP A 147 -8.20 -23.33 5.85
CA ASP A 147 -9.40 -22.49 5.98
C ASP A 147 -10.42 -23.15 6.93
N ALA A 148 -10.20 -22.83 8.20
CA ALA A 148 -10.73 -23.42 9.40
C ALA A 148 -12.19 -23.04 9.73
N ARG A 149 -13.14 -23.29 8.82
CA ARG A 149 -14.59 -23.12 9.14
C ARG A 149 -15.18 -24.23 10.00
N ARG A 150 -14.42 -25.30 10.28
CA ARG A 150 -14.85 -26.43 11.13
C ARG A 150 -14.00 -26.63 12.40
N TRP A 151 -13.03 -25.76 12.69
CA TRP A 151 -12.01 -26.05 13.72
C TRP A 151 -12.17 -25.18 14.97
N GLN A 152 -12.13 -25.83 16.14
CA GLN A 152 -12.30 -25.21 17.46
C GLN A 152 -11.03 -24.59 18.08
N GLY A 153 -9.89 -24.59 17.35
CA GLY A 153 -8.51 -24.15 17.68
C GLY A 153 -8.28 -22.88 18.53
N PHE A 154 -8.93 -22.76 19.68
CA PHE A 154 -8.88 -21.60 20.57
C PHE A 154 -8.32 -21.95 21.94
N ARG A 155 -7.81 -23.19 22.11
CA ARG A 155 -7.21 -23.67 23.34
C ARG A 155 -5.81 -24.17 23.06
N LEU A 156 -4.90 -23.96 24.01
CA LEU A 156 -3.50 -24.33 23.84
C LEU A 156 -3.32 -25.85 23.79
N GLU A 157 -4.10 -26.57 24.60
CA GLU A 157 -4.16 -28.04 24.65
C GLU A 157 -4.61 -28.71 23.33
N GLU A 158 -5.14 -27.97 22.35
CA GLU A 158 -5.45 -28.49 21.01
C GLU A 158 -4.21 -28.57 20.10
N TYR A 159 -3.05 -28.06 20.56
CA TYR A 159 -1.83 -27.97 19.79
C TYR A 159 -0.69 -28.79 20.42
N LEU A 160 0.02 -29.53 19.57
CA LEU A 160 1.31 -30.09 19.91
C LEU A 160 2.40 -29.02 19.67
N ILE A 161 3.07 -28.59 20.73
CA ILE A 161 4.14 -27.60 20.66
C ILE A 161 5.48 -28.30 20.40
N GLY A 162 6.16 -27.88 19.34
CA GLY A 162 7.47 -28.37 18.92
C GLY A 162 8.62 -27.52 19.47
N LYS A 163 9.66 -27.33 18.66
CA LYS A 163 10.86 -26.61 19.06
C LYS A 163 10.64 -25.09 19.10
N SER A 164 11.50 -24.41 19.85
CA SER A 164 11.59 -22.95 19.83
C SER A 164 12.11 -22.50 18.46
N ILE A 165 11.36 -21.62 17.78
CA ILE A 165 11.77 -20.99 16.52
C ILE A 165 12.62 -19.75 16.82
N GLY A 166 12.24 -19.00 17.86
CA GLY A 166 12.98 -17.83 18.30
C GLY A 166 12.22 -17.01 19.33
N LYS A 167 12.90 -16.00 19.86
CA LYS A 167 12.35 -15.05 20.82
C LYS A 167 12.72 -13.61 20.46
N GLY A 168 11.84 -12.69 20.81
CA GLY A 168 12.05 -11.25 20.74
C GLY A 168 11.82 -10.58 22.08
N CYS A 169 11.80 -9.24 22.05
CA CYS A 169 11.56 -8.43 23.24
C CYS A 169 10.13 -8.53 23.79
N SER A 170 9.18 -9.06 23.00
CA SER A 170 7.75 -9.05 23.34
C SER A 170 7.08 -10.43 23.26
N ALA A 171 7.75 -11.44 22.71
CA ALA A 171 7.18 -12.78 22.56
C ALA A 171 8.26 -13.85 22.31
N ALA A 172 7.88 -15.12 22.48
CA ALA A 172 8.56 -16.26 21.88
C ALA A 172 7.65 -16.98 20.89
N VAL A 173 8.26 -17.63 19.91
CA VAL A 173 7.59 -18.35 18.83
C VAL A 173 8.05 -19.79 18.82
N TYR A 174 7.09 -20.70 18.75
CA TYR A 174 7.30 -22.14 18.75
C TYR A 174 6.68 -22.78 17.53
N GLU A 175 7.29 -23.87 17.06
CA GLU A 175 6.65 -24.78 16.13
C GLU A 175 5.37 -25.34 16.73
N ALA A 176 4.34 -25.52 15.91
CA ALA A 176 3.08 -26.09 16.34
C ALA A 176 2.46 -26.96 15.25
N THR A 177 1.74 -27.99 15.67
CA THR A 177 0.90 -28.80 14.80
C THR A 177 -0.37 -29.18 15.56
N MET A 178 -1.46 -29.43 14.84
CA MET A 178 -2.67 -29.96 15.44
C MET A 178 -2.71 -31.47 15.19
N PRO A 179 -2.80 -32.31 16.22
CA PRO A 179 -2.99 -33.73 16.02
C PRO A 179 -4.31 -33.97 15.27
N VAL A 180 -4.24 -34.63 14.11
CA VAL A 180 -5.43 -35.01 13.36
C VAL A 180 -6.18 -36.06 14.19
N LEU A 181 -7.33 -35.70 14.75
CA LEU A 181 -8.26 -36.68 15.31
C LEU A 181 -8.68 -37.63 14.19
N PRO A 182 -8.49 -38.97 14.31
CA PRO A 182 -8.95 -39.90 13.29
C PRO A 182 -10.47 -39.82 13.16
N GLN A 183 -10.94 -39.29 12.03
CA GLN A 183 -12.33 -39.43 11.60
C GLN A 183 -12.54 -40.88 11.16
N ASN A 184 -12.90 -41.78 12.08
CA ASN A 184 -13.74 -42.98 11.85
C ASN A 184 -13.81 -43.87 13.10
N GLN A 185 -14.64 -43.51 14.08
CA GLN A 185 -15.25 -44.48 15.00
C GLN A 185 -16.70 -44.06 15.30
N GLN A 186 -17.51 -43.94 14.26
CA GLN A 186 -18.98 -43.94 14.38
C GLN A 186 -19.61 -44.72 13.21
N VAL A 187 -19.20 -45.98 13.03
CA VAL A 187 -20.07 -47.03 12.48
C VAL A 187 -19.71 -48.34 13.19
N ALA A 188 -19.96 -48.40 14.50
CA ALA A 188 -20.15 -49.69 15.17
C ALA A 188 -21.64 -50.03 15.03
N GLY A 189 -21.99 -50.57 13.86
CA GLY A 189 -23.34 -50.97 13.52
C GLY A 189 -23.29 -52.19 12.61
N SER A 190 -23.41 -53.37 13.25
CA SER A 190 -24.03 -54.57 12.67
C SER A 190 -23.27 -55.30 11.57
N ILE A 191 -22.37 -56.24 11.92
CA ILE A 191 -22.28 -57.52 11.20
C ILE A 191 -22.10 -58.65 12.24
N GLY A 192 -22.97 -59.64 12.14
CA GLY A 192 -23.16 -60.71 13.11
C GLY A 192 -22.10 -61.82 13.10
N LEU A 193 -22.19 -62.62 14.16
CA LEU A 193 -21.48 -63.85 14.46
C LEU A 193 -21.46 -64.87 13.30
N LEU A 194 -20.28 -65.44 13.03
CA LEU A 194 -20.09 -66.85 12.63
C LEU A 194 -18.74 -67.37 13.19
N PRO A 195 -18.66 -68.58 13.78
CA PRO A 195 -17.42 -69.17 14.26
C PRO A 195 -16.88 -70.22 13.26
N GLY A 196 -15.55 -70.28 13.07
CA GLY A 196 -14.93 -71.46 12.44
C GLY A 196 -13.51 -71.28 11.89
N ARG A 197 -12.58 -72.09 12.45
CA ARG A 197 -11.26 -72.57 11.95
C ARG A 197 -10.06 -71.60 12.00
N GLY A 198 -9.04 -71.99 12.77
CA GLY A 198 -7.64 -71.53 12.63
C GLY A 198 -6.81 -72.48 11.77
N PRO A 199 -5.48 -72.58 11.94
CA PRO A 199 -4.48 -71.54 12.24
C PRO A 199 -3.45 -71.45 11.08
N GLU A 200 -3.19 -70.28 10.49
CA GLU A 200 -2.14 -70.16 9.47
C GLU A 200 -1.29 -68.89 9.63
N ILE A 201 -0.01 -69.14 9.89
CA ILE A 201 1.17 -68.46 9.34
C ILE A 201 1.32 -66.97 9.65
N ILE A 202 2.22 -66.68 10.58
CA ILE A 202 2.84 -65.36 10.80
C ILE A 202 3.66 -65.00 9.55
N PRO A 203 3.37 -63.91 8.82
CA PRO A 203 4.37 -63.26 7.99
C PRO A 203 5.18 -62.33 8.90
N ARG A 204 6.45 -62.66 9.08
CA ARG A 204 7.45 -61.74 9.63
C ARG A 204 7.67 -60.61 8.63
N GLY A 205 7.65 -59.38 9.13
CA GLY A 205 8.42 -58.26 8.59
C GLY A 205 7.73 -57.44 7.51
N GLU A 206 6.70 -56.69 7.87
CA GLU A 206 6.56 -55.35 7.30
C GLU A 206 7.46 -54.45 8.15
N GLU A 207 8.51 -53.90 7.53
CA GLU A 207 9.25 -52.78 8.08
C GLU A 207 8.23 -51.67 8.38
N GLU A 208 7.90 -51.48 9.66
CA GLU A 208 7.31 -50.25 10.16
C GLU A 208 8.19 -49.11 9.65
N GLN A 209 7.77 -48.47 8.56
CA GLN A 209 8.30 -47.17 8.18
C GLN A 209 8.15 -46.30 9.42
N ALA A 210 9.29 -45.95 10.03
CA ALA A 210 9.34 -45.04 11.16
C ALA A 210 8.41 -43.86 10.83
N PRO A 211 7.45 -43.52 11.71
CA PRO A 211 6.50 -42.47 11.40
C PRO A 211 7.28 -41.22 11.03
N LEU A 212 7.07 -40.71 9.80
CA LEU A 212 7.67 -39.45 9.38
C LEU A 212 7.47 -38.45 10.51
N ALA A 213 8.56 -37.82 10.97
CA ALA A 213 8.50 -36.85 12.05
C ALA A 213 7.34 -35.87 11.78
N PRO A 214 6.48 -35.60 12.77
CA PRO A 214 5.27 -34.82 12.55
C PRO A 214 5.66 -33.48 11.95
N ALA A 215 5.07 -33.13 10.80
CA ALA A 215 5.26 -31.82 10.22
C ALA A 215 4.66 -30.76 11.15
N PHE A 216 5.38 -29.65 11.34
CA PHE A 216 4.93 -28.49 12.12
C PHE A 216 4.57 -27.31 11.19
N PRO A 217 3.41 -27.35 10.51
CA PRO A 217 3.01 -26.33 9.55
C PRO A 217 2.56 -25.02 10.20
N LEU A 218 2.36 -24.99 11.52
CA LEU A 218 1.92 -23.83 12.28
C LEU A 218 3.04 -23.32 13.18
N ALA A 219 2.97 -22.04 13.50
CA ALA A 219 3.76 -21.41 14.54
C ALA A 219 2.82 -20.79 15.57
N ILE A 220 3.18 -20.91 16.84
CA ILE A 220 2.48 -20.29 17.97
C ILE A 220 3.39 -19.23 18.58
N LYS A 221 2.95 -17.98 18.53
CA LYS A 221 3.58 -16.85 19.21
C LYS A 221 2.92 -16.65 20.58
N MET A 222 3.69 -16.86 21.63
CA MET A 222 3.31 -16.61 23.02
C MET A 222 3.82 -15.23 23.44
N MET A 223 2.92 -14.34 23.84
CA MET A 223 3.27 -12.97 24.22
C MET A 223 3.80 -12.87 25.65
N TRP A 224 4.67 -11.90 25.91
CA TRP A 224 5.12 -11.54 27.25
C TRP A 224 4.08 -10.68 27.95
N ASN A 225 3.53 -11.17 29.06
CA ASN A 225 2.53 -10.42 29.84
C ASN A 225 3.10 -10.01 31.20
N ILE A 226 3.63 -8.79 31.28
CA ILE A 226 4.20 -8.22 32.52
C ILE A 226 3.32 -7.12 33.14
N SER A 227 2.27 -6.67 32.45
CA SER A 227 1.50 -5.48 32.87
C SER A 227 -0.02 -5.53 32.62
N ALA A 228 -0.52 -6.47 31.80
CA ALA A 228 -1.95 -6.47 31.43
C ALA A 228 -2.85 -7.12 32.50
N GLY A 229 -2.29 -7.75 33.53
CA GLY A 229 -3.05 -8.57 34.48
C GLY A 229 -3.41 -9.95 33.90
N SER A 230 -4.34 -10.65 34.55
CA SER A 230 -4.72 -12.03 34.17
C SER A 230 -6.08 -12.13 33.45
N SER A 231 -6.79 -11.02 33.26
CA SER A 231 -8.08 -10.98 32.55
C SER A 231 -7.88 -11.05 31.03
N SER A 232 -8.64 -11.90 30.33
CA SER A 232 -8.58 -11.99 28.87
C SER A 232 -8.86 -10.64 28.20
N GLU A 233 -9.85 -9.88 28.70
CA GLU A 233 -10.21 -8.55 28.16
C GLU A 233 -9.05 -7.56 28.26
N ALA A 234 -8.39 -7.50 29.42
CA ALA A 234 -7.27 -6.61 29.65
C ALA A 234 -6.05 -6.99 28.78
N ILE A 235 -5.78 -8.29 28.63
CA ILE A 235 -4.72 -8.81 27.76
C ILE A 235 -4.98 -8.40 26.30
N PHE A 236 -6.18 -8.66 25.78
CA PHE A 236 -6.53 -8.30 24.41
C PHE A 236 -6.52 -6.79 24.15
N SER A 237 -6.94 -5.98 25.14
CA SER A 237 -6.86 -4.52 25.03
C SER A 237 -5.43 -4.01 25.03
N THR A 238 -4.57 -4.56 25.91
CA THR A 238 -3.17 -4.11 26.06
C THR A 238 -2.32 -4.53 24.86
N MET A 239 -2.59 -5.69 24.28
CA MET A 239 -1.84 -6.26 23.15
C MET A 239 -2.61 -6.16 21.82
N SER A 240 -3.51 -5.18 21.70
CA SER A 240 -4.47 -5.10 20.58
C SER A 240 -3.82 -4.96 19.20
N GLN A 241 -2.64 -4.35 19.13
CA GLN A 241 -1.88 -4.13 17.91
C GLN A 241 -1.44 -5.46 17.26
N GLU A 242 -1.10 -6.47 18.07
CA GLU A 242 -0.74 -7.81 17.61
C GLU A 242 -1.92 -8.55 16.94
N LEU A 243 -3.15 -8.09 17.20
CA LEU A 243 -4.39 -8.67 16.66
C LEU A 243 -4.82 -8.03 15.34
N VAL A 244 -4.19 -6.95 14.89
CA VAL A 244 -4.52 -6.26 13.62
C VAL A 244 -4.53 -7.20 12.40
N PRO A 245 -3.56 -8.13 12.22
CA PRO A 245 -3.60 -9.11 11.14
C PRO A 245 -4.59 -10.27 11.34
N ALA A 246 -5.34 -10.30 12.46
CA ALA A 246 -6.30 -11.37 12.75
C ALA A 246 -7.66 -11.12 12.08
N SER A 247 -8.16 -12.15 11.39
CA SER A 247 -9.50 -12.13 10.81
C SER A 247 -10.60 -12.23 11.87
N ARG A 248 -11.86 -11.90 11.51
CA ARG A 248 -13.02 -12.13 12.40
C ARG A 248 -13.12 -13.56 12.90
N VAL A 249 -12.85 -14.53 12.03
CA VAL A 249 -12.87 -15.95 12.37
C VAL A 249 -11.75 -16.28 13.35
N ALA A 250 -10.57 -15.69 13.18
CA ALA A 250 -9.44 -15.87 14.09
C ALA A 250 -9.69 -15.33 15.51
N LEU A 251 -10.64 -14.39 15.64
CA LEU A 251 -11.04 -13.76 16.89
C LEU A 251 -12.38 -14.28 17.43
N ALA A 252 -12.98 -15.30 16.82
CA ALA A 252 -14.33 -15.76 17.15
C ALA A 252 -14.46 -16.48 18.51
N GLY A 253 -13.34 -16.78 19.19
CA GLY A 253 -13.31 -17.37 20.53
C GLY A 253 -13.64 -16.35 21.63
N GLU A 254 -12.88 -16.37 22.73
CA GLU A 254 -13.09 -15.49 23.90
C GLU A 254 -13.22 -14.02 23.52
N TYR A 255 -12.40 -13.54 22.58
CA TYR A 255 -12.44 -12.15 22.12
C TYR A 255 -13.78 -11.77 21.48
N GLY A 256 -14.33 -12.63 20.62
CA GLY A 256 -15.57 -12.39 19.88
C GLY A 256 -16.82 -12.40 20.77
N ALA A 257 -16.77 -13.11 21.89
CA ALA A 257 -17.84 -13.18 22.88
C ALA A 257 -17.93 -11.95 23.80
N LEU A 258 -16.90 -11.10 23.84
CA LEU A 258 -16.89 -9.91 24.69
C LEU A 258 -17.89 -8.86 24.17
N PRO A 259 -18.87 -8.41 24.98
CA PRO A 259 -19.87 -7.43 24.58
C PRO A 259 -19.22 -6.04 24.38
N HIS A 260 -18.78 -5.71 23.16
CA HIS A 260 -18.05 -4.46 22.92
C HIS A 260 -18.97 -3.29 22.56
N ARG A 261 -19.13 -2.37 23.52
CA ARG A 261 -19.46 -0.95 23.30
C ARG A 261 -18.30 -0.28 22.55
N SER A 262 -18.48 0.03 21.25
CA SER A 262 -17.93 1.13 20.42
C SER A 262 -16.54 1.80 20.68
N LYS A 263 -15.68 1.35 21.59
CA LYS A 263 -14.34 1.88 21.86
C LYS A 263 -13.36 0.70 22.00
N GLY A 264 -12.51 0.46 21.00
CA GLY A 264 -11.35 -0.42 21.16
C GLY A 264 -11.36 -1.79 20.46
N ARG A 265 -12.23 -2.05 19.46
CA ARG A 265 -11.96 -3.18 18.57
C ARG A 265 -10.73 -2.86 17.71
N PRO A 266 -9.71 -3.73 17.65
CA PRO A 266 -8.57 -3.53 16.77
C PRO A 266 -9.09 -3.53 15.35
N LYS A 267 -8.57 -2.60 14.56
CA LYS A 267 -8.85 -2.53 13.13
C LYS A 267 -8.45 -3.84 12.47
N GLN A 268 -9.38 -4.41 11.72
CA GLN A 268 -9.15 -5.69 11.06
C GLN A 268 -8.54 -5.45 9.69
N LEU A 269 -7.35 -5.99 9.48
CA LEU A 269 -6.69 -5.92 8.19
C LEU A 269 -7.30 -6.94 7.21
N ALA A 270 -7.58 -6.50 5.99
CA ALA A 270 -7.90 -7.43 4.91
C ALA A 270 -6.68 -8.33 4.62
N ALA A 271 -6.92 -9.60 4.27
CA ALA A 271 -5.84 -10.55 3.99
C ALA A 271 -5.00 -10.10 2.78
N HIS A 272 -3.68 -10.24 2.87
CA HIS A 272 -2.74 -9.92 1.81
C HIS A 272 -1.60 -10.94 1.78
N PRO A 273 -1.14 -11.40 0.60
CA PRO A 273 -0.08 -12.40 0.49
C PRO A 273 1.25 -12.03 1.15
N ASN A 274 1.57 -10.73 1.21
CA ASN A 274 2.82 -10.24 1.82
C ASN A 274 2.63 -9.68 3.24
N VAL A 275 1.53 -10.04 3.91
CA VAL A 275 1.28 -9.68 5.32
C VAL A 275 0.87 -10.93 6.08
N ILE A 276 1.43 -11.12 7.29
CA ILE A 276 1.16 -12.29 8.11
C ILE A 276 -0.35 -12.45 8.36
N ARG A 277 -0.85 -13.68 8.28
CA ARG A 277 -2.22 -14.01 8.66
C ARG A 277 -2.22 -14.72 10.00
N VAL A 278 -2.96 -14.16 10.96
CA VAL A 278 -3.25 -14.85 12.23
C VAL A 278 -4.49 -15.71 12.02
N PHE A 279 -4.33 -17.02 12.20
CA PHE A 279 -5.39 -18.01 12.06
C PHE A 279 -6.28 -18.08 13.29
N ARG A 280 -5.69 -17.99 14.49
CA ARG A 280 -6.38 -18.01 15.77
C ARG A 280 -5.67 -17.12 16.77
N ALA A 281 -6.43 -16.43 17.60
CA ALA A 281 -5.93 -15.67 18.73
C ALA A 281 -6.77 -15.98 19.96
N PHE A 282 -6.12 -16.35 21.05
CA PHE A 282 -6.78 -16.70 22.31
C PHE A 282 -5.86 -16.41 23.49
N THR A 283 -6.41 -16.34 24.69
CA THR A 283 -5.61 -16.26 25.90
C THR A 283 -5.60 -17.61 26.59
N SER A 284 -4.49 -17.96 27.23
CA SER A 284 -4.39 -19.20 28.02
C SER A 284 -3.38 -19.05 29.15
N SER A 285 -3.45 -19.96 30.12
CA SER A 285 -2.47 -20.06 31.19
C SER A 285 -1.09 -20.32 30.60
N VAL A 286 -0.08 -19.55 31.04
CA VAL A 286 1.32 -19.70 30.60
C VAL A 286 1.84 -21.11 30.92
N PRO A 287 2.16 -21.95 29.92
CA PRO A 287 2.79 -23.25 30.18
C PRO A 287 4.30 -23.08 30.38
N LEU A 288 4.95 -24.14 30.85
CA LEU A 288 6.41 -24.24 30.78
C LEU A 288 6.81 -24.87 29.43
N LEU A 289 7.22 -24.04 28.47
CA LEU A 289 7.62 -24.50 27.13
C LEU A 289 9.09 -24.94 27.07
N PRO A 290 9.47 -25.79 26.09
CA PRO A 290 10.86 -26.17 25.89
C PRO A 290 11.79 -24.95 25.79
N GLY A 291 12.90 -24.98 26.54
CA GLY A 291 13.90 -23.90 26.57
C GLY A 291 13.52 -22.67 27.41
N ALA A 292 12.29 -22.56 27.91
CA ALA A 292 11.79 -21.34 28.55
C ALA A 292 12.62 -20.87 29.76
N LEU A 293 13.01 -21.80 30.65
CA LEU A 293 13.81 -21.47 31.85
C LEU A 293 15.21 -20.95 31.52
N LEU A 294 15.75 -21.32 30.35
CA LEU A 294 17.07 -20.85 29.92
C LEU A 294 16.95 -19.54 29.13
N ASP A 295 15.97 -19.48 28.23
CA ASP A 295 15.88 -18.43 27.23
C ASP A 295 15.21 -17.15 27.75
N TYR A 296 14.24 -17.27 28.65
CA TYR A 296 13.43 -16.15 29.13
C TYR A 296 12.83 -16.38 30.53
N PRO A 297 13.63 -16.74 31.55
CA PRO A 297 13.12 -17.03 32.89
C PRO A 297 12.36 -15.85 33.54
N ASP A 298 12.80 -14.62 33.27
CA ASP A 298 12.28 -13.41 33.92
C ASP A 298 10.83 -13.07 33.54
N VAL A 299 10.36 -13.50 32.37
CA VAL A 299 8.98 -13.24 31.91
C VAL A 299 8.02 -14.38 32.23
N LEU A 300 8.51 -15.46 32.85
CA LEU A 300 7.67 -16.53 33.36
C LEU A 300 6.93 -16.08 34.62
N PRO A 301 5.76 -16.67 34.92
CA PRO A 301 5.06 -16.38 36.16
C PRO A 301 5.76 -16.98 37.39
N PRO A 302 5.59 -16.38 38.59
CA PRO A 302 6.15 -16.88 39.86
C PRO A 302 5.93 -18.36 40.13
N ARG A 303 4.80 -18.92 39.66
CA ARG A 303 4.47 -20.35 39.81
C ARG A 303 5.38 -21.30 39.01
N LEU A 304 6.05 -20.80 37.98
CA LEU A 304 6.96 -21.56 37.11
C LEU A 304 8.42 -21.19 37.39
N HIS A 305 8.68 -19.92 37.72
CA HIS A 305 10.00 -19.42 38.09
C HIS A 305 9.83 -18.44 39.26
N PRO A 306 10.35 -18.71 40.47
CA PRO A 306 10.07 -17.91 41.66
C PRO A 306 10.38 -16.40 41.53
N GLU A 307 11.41 -16.04 40.77
CA GLU A 307 11.80 -14.64 40.51
C GLU A 307 11.14 -14.05 39.25
N GLY A 308 10.28 -14.82 38.59
CA GLY A 308 9.62 -14.42 37.35
C GLY A 308 8.59 -13.30 37.57
N LEU A 309 8.54 -12.36 36.63
CA LEU A 309 7.70 -11.16 36.65
C LEU A 309 6.42 -11.33 35.82
N GLY A 310 6.25 -12.47 35.16
CA GLY A 310 5.13 -12.72 34.26
C GLY A 310 3.79 -12.91 34.99
N HIS A 311 2.71 -12.51 34.33
CA HIS A 311 1.36 -12.87 34.75
C HIS A 311 1.02 -14.31 34.39
N GLY A 312 0.01 -14.84 35.08
CA GLY A 312 -0.28 -16.25 34.96
C GLY A 312 -0.91 -16.70 33.64
N ARG A 313 -1.52 -15.77 32.92
CA ARG A 313 -2.22 -15.94 31.64
C ARG A 313 -1.64 -14.97 30.60
N THR A 314 -1.57 -15.37 29.33
CA THR A 314 -1.08 -14.50 28.25
C THR A 314 -1.80 -14.76 26.94
N LEU A 315 -1.52 -13.93 25.93
CA LEU A 315 -2.01 -14.03 24.55
C LEU A 315 -1.18 -15.03 23.75
N PHE A 316 -1.87 -15.87 22.98
CA PHE A 316 -1.31 -16.78 22.00
C PHE A 316 -1.87 -16.46 20.61
N LEU A 317 -0.99 -16.44 19.62
CA LEU A 317 -1.34 -16.23 18.21
C LEU A 317 -0.87 -17.43 17.40
N VAL A 318 -1.80 -18.06 16.68
CA VAL A 318 -1.52 -19.19 15.79
C VAL A 318 -1.43 -18.65 14.37
N MET A 319 -0.33 -18.94 13.69
CA MET A 319 -0.05 -18.50 12.33
C MET A 319 0.62 -19.61 11.53
N LYS A 320 0.83 -19.39 10.23
CA LYS A 320 1.64 -20.29 9.40
C LYS A 320 3.10 -20.29 9.90
N ASN A 321 3.73 -21.46 9.89
CA ASN A 321 5.18 -21.57 10.13
C ASN A 321 5.95 -21.17 8.86
N TYR A 322 6.92 -20.27 9.00
CA TYR A 322 7.78 -19.81 7.90
C TYR A 322 9.21 -20.28 8.15
N SER A 323 9.96 -20.54 7.07
CA SER A 323 11.28 -21.16 7.17
C SER A 323 12.30 -20.31 7.93
N CYS A 324 12.31 -19.00 7.72
CA CYS A 324 13.24 -18.08 8.39
C CYS A 324 12.81 -16.60 8.25
N THR A 325 13.54 -15.72 8.92
CA THR A 325 13.45 -14.26 8.70
C THR A 325 14.27 -13.83 7.48
N LEU A 326 13.97 -12.66 6.90
CA LEU A 326 14.73 -12.08 5.80
C LEU A 326 16.18 -11.86 6.20
N ARG A 327 16.43 -11.44 7.44
CA ARG A 327 17.78 -11.29 7.98
C ARG A 327 18.56 -12.60 7.96
N GLN A 328 17.93 -13.70 8.37
CA GLN A 328 18.56 -15.03 8.33
C GLN A 328 18.78 -15.49 6.89
N TYR A 329 17.80 -15.28 6.00
CA TYR A 329 17.90 -15.62 4.58
C TYR A 329 19.10 -14.92 3.92
N LEU A 330 19.25 -13.61 4.12
CA LEU A 330 20.30 -12.79 3.51
C LEU A 330 21.72 -13.05 4.09
N ARG A 331 21.85 -13.75 5.23
CA ARG A 331 23.16 -14.18 5.74
C ARG A 331 23.75 -15.32 4.92
N GLY A 332 22.92 -16.20 4.38
CA GLY A 332 23.34 -17.37 3.60
C GLY A 332 23.13 -17.23 2.09
N ASN A 333 22.37 -16.23 1.65
CA ASN A 333 21.97 -16.08 0.25
C ASN A 333 22.26 -14.66 -0.23
N SER A 334 22.74 -14.54 -1.47
CA SER A 334 22.93 -13.27 -2.16
C SER A 334 21.97 -13.19 -3.35
N PRO A 335 20.83 -12.48 -3.22
CA PRO A 335 19.85 -12.38 -4.29
C PRO A 335 20.45 -11.78 -5.56
N SER A 336 20.09 -12.33 -6.72
CA SER A 336 20.41 -11.68 -7.99
C SER A 336 19.74 -10.29 -8.08
N PRO A 337 20.26 -9.33 -8.86
CA PRO A 337 19.66 -8.00 -8.94
C PRO A 337 18.18 -7.99 -9.34
N ARG A 338 17.78 -8.90 -10.22
CA ARG A 338 16.37 -9.10 -10.59
C ARG A 338 15.56 -9.61 -9.41
N LEU A 339 16.06 -10.62 -8.69
CA LEU A 339 15.39 -11.15 -7.51
C LEU A 339 15.28 -10.11 -6.39
N ALA A 340 16.34 -9.35 -6.13
CA ALA A 340 16.35 -8.23 -5.19
C ALA A 340 15.27 -7.19 -5.52
N THR A 341 15.05 -6.92 -6.81
CA THR A 341 13.98 -6.01 -7.29
C THR A 341 12.60 -6.60 -7.01
N VAL A 342 12.39 -7.90 -7.25
CA VAL A 342 11.12 -8.59 -6.92
C VAL A 342 10.87 -8.64 -5.41
N MET A 343 11.89 -8.90 -4.60
CA MET A 343 11.81 -8.86 -3.13
C MET A 343 11.42 -7.47 -2.62
N THR A 344 12.05 -6.42 -3.16
CA THR A 344 11.70 -5.03 -2.82
C THR A 344 10.26 -4.70 -3.23
N LEU A 345 9.82 -5.17 -4.40
CA LEU A 345 8.43 -5.04 -4.86
C LEU A 345 7.44 -5.71 -3.90
N GLN A 346 7.73 -6.94 -3.44
CA GLN A 346 6.87 -7.65 -2.47
C GLN A 346 6.66 -6.84 -1.18
N LEU A 347 7.73 -6.22 -0.66
CA LEU A 347 7.63 -5.36 0.52
C LEU A 347 6.80 -4.10 0.23
N LEU A 348 7.00 -3.46 -0.92
CA LEU A 348 6.21 -2.28 -1.31
C LEU A 348 4.73 -2.61 -1.52
N GLU A 349 4.38 -3.78 -2.06
CA GLU A 349 2.99 -4.25 -2.16
C GLU A 349 2.38 -4.45 -0.76
N GLY A 350 3.12 -5.09 0.15
CA GLY A 350 2.69 -5.24 1.55
C GLY A 350 2.46 -3.89 2.23
N VAL A 351 3.40 -2.95 2.12
CA VAL A 351 3.27 -1.60 2.69
C VAL A 351 2.14 -0.81 2.04
N ALA A 352 1.97 -0.90 0.71
CA ALA A 352 0.87 -0.24 0.01
C ALA A 352 -0.48 -0.74 0.52
N HIS A 353 -0.61 -2.05 0.76
CA HIS A 353 -1.80 -2.64 1.38
C HIS A 353 -2.05 -2.09 2.79
N LEU A 354 -1.02 -2.03 3.65
CA LEU A 354 -1.15 -1.48 5.01
C LEU A 354 -1.62 -0.02 4.96
N VAL A 355 -0.99 0.82 4.15
CA VAL A 355 -1.34 2.24 3.99
C VAL A 355 -2.76 2.40 3.44
N GLN A 356 -3.17 1.59 2.47
CA GLN A 356 -4.55 1.60 1.94
C GLN A 356 -5.58 1.23 3.01
N GLN A 357 -5.22 0.31 3.90
CA GLN A 357 -6.01 -0.04 5.07
C GLN A 357 -5.80 0.94 6.24
N GLY A 358 -5.12 2.08 6.04
CA GLY A 358 -4.85 3.07 7.08
C GLY A 358 -4.13 2.51 8.30
N VAL A 359 -3.16 1.61 8.06
CA VAL A 359 -2.26 1.03 9.05
C VAL A 359 -0.84 1.41 8.70
N ALA A 360 -0.04 1.82 9.70
CA ALA A 360 1.40 1.93 9.56
C ALA A 360 2.07 0.90 10.48
N HIS A 361 3.05 0.18 9.97
CA HIS A 361 3.77 -0.86 10.70
C HIS A 361 4.70 -0.27 11.77
N ARG A 362 5.45 0.79 11.45
CA ARG A 362 6.35 1.55 12.35
C ARG A 362 7.54 0.80 12.95
N ASP A 363 7.69 -0.51 12.69
CA ASP A 363 8.85 -1.32 13.09
C ASP A 363 9.33 -2.26 11.97
N LEU A 364 9.34 -1.77 10.71
CA LEU A 364 9.86 -2.57 9.60
C LEU A 364 11.37 -2.73 9.72
N LYS A 365 11.83 -3.99 9.70
CA LYS A 365 13.23 -4.42 9.74
C LYS A 365 13.35 -5.82 9.15
N SER A 366 14.55 -6.25 8.79
CA SER A 366 14.77 -7.57 8.19
C SER A 366 14.46 -8.73 9.14
N ASP A 367 14.45 -8.51 10.46
CA ASP A 367 13.95 -9.48 11.45
C ASP A 367 12.41 -9.62 11.43
N ASN A 368 11.68 -8.58 11.02
CA ASN A 368 10.21 -8.54 10.97
C ASN A 368 9.64 -8.81 9.57
N VAL A 369 10.43 -9.45 8.71
CA VAL A 369 10.00 -9.97 7.42
C VAL A 369 10.30 -11.46 7.41
N LEU A 370 9.30 -12.30 7.20
CA LEU A 370 9.42 -13.74 7.09
C LEU A 370 9.61 -14.15 5.63
N VAL A 371 10.30 -15.27 5.43
CA VAL A 371 10.60 -15.84 4.11
C VAL A 371 10.14 -17.28 4.06
N GLU A 372 9.45 -17.61 2.97
CA GLU A 372 9.18 -18.98 2.51
C GLU A 372 9.62 -19.08 1.05
N LEU A 373 10.06 -20.25 0.61
CA LEU A 373 10.42 -20.46 -0.80
C LEU A 373 9.21 -21.06 -1.53
N ASP A 374 8.88 -20.53 -2.71
CA ASP A 374 7.93 -21.19 -3.60
C ASP A 374 8.55 -22.44 -4.27
N ALA A 375 7.77 -23.12 -5.10
CA ALA A 375 8.20 -24.34 -5.78
C ALA A 375 9.43 -24.14 -6.69
N ASP A 376 9.64 -22.92 -7.18
CA ASP A 376 10.77 -22.55 -8.04
C ASP A 376 11.97 -22.03 -7.21
N GLY A 377 11.89 -22.09 -5.88
CA GLY A 377 12.90 -21.57 -4.97
C GLY A 377 12.90 -20.05 -4.84
N CYS A 378 11.88 -19.35 -5.36
CA CYS A 378 11.78 -17.90 -5.23
C CYS A 378 11.26 -17.52 -3.83
N PRO A 379 11.94 -16.59 -3.11
CA PRO A 379 11.53 -16.16 -1.79
C PRO A 379 10.24 -15.32 -1.83
N TRP A 380 9.23 -15.82 -1.13
CA TRP A 380 8.01 -15.12 -0.78
C TRP A 380 8.18 -14.38 0.54
N LEU A 381 7.99 -13.06 0.53
CA LEU A 381 8.19 -12.20 1.69
C LEU A 381 6.87 -11.86 2.39
N VAL A 382 6.86 -11.94 3.72
CA VAL A 382 5.68 -11.65 4.55
C VAL A 382 6.05 -10.72 5.70
N ILE A 383 5.40 -9.55 5.77
CA ILE A 383 5.55 -8.61 6.88
C ILE A 383 4.88 -9.19 8.13
N THR A 384 5.59 -9.20 9.25
CA THR A 384 5.12 -9.72 10.54
C THR A 384 5.42 -8.75 11.68
N ASP A 385 4.92 -9.07 12.88
CA ASP A 385 5.14 -8.35 14.14
C ASP A 385 4.49 -6.95 14.21
N PHE A 386 3.18 -6.95 14.40
CA PHE A 386 2.36 -5.75 14.41
C PHE A 386 2.32 -5.05 15.78
N GLY A 387 3.07 -5.51 16.79
CA GLY A 387 3.03 -4.96 18.15
C GLY A 387 3.29 -3.45 18.24
N CYS A 388 4.03 -2.88 17.26
CA CYS A 388 4.29 -1.46 17.17
C CYS A 388 3.41 -0.72 16.15
N CYS A 389 2.39 -1.33 15.55
CA CYS A 389 1.65 -0.67 14.46
C CYS A 389 0.71 0.46 14.95
N LEU A 390 0.47 1.44 14.06
CA LEU A 390 -0.62 2.40 14.19
C LEU A 390 -1.81 1.90 13.37
N ALA A 391 -2.91 1.60 14.04
CA ALA A 391 -4.11 1.01 13.40
C ALA A 391 -5.42 1.60 13.95
N ASP A 392 -5.42 2.84 14.45
CA ASP A 392 -6.61 3.49 14.97
C ASP A 392 -7.43 4.11 13.82
N GLU A 393 -8.68 3.66 13.66
CA GLU A 393 -9.59 4.13 12.60
C GLU A 393 -9.92 5.62 12.68
N ARG A 394 -9.86 6.24 13.86
CA ARG A 394 -10.23 7.65 14.06
C ARG A 394 -9.19 8.60 13.53
N VAL A 395 -7.92 8.24 13.68
CA VAL A 395 -6.78 9.06 13.27
C VAL A 395 -6.15 8.56 11.96
N GLY A 396 -6.39 7.30 11.60
CA GLY A 396 -5.79 6.67 10.44
C GLY A 396 -4.26 6.70 10.52
N LEU A 397 -3.64 7.29 9.50
CA LEU A 397 -2.18 7.44 9.40
C LEU A 397 -1.64 8.75 9.99
N GLN A 398 -2.52 9.57 10.57
CA GLN A 398 -2.20 10.92 11.06
C GLN A 398 -2.16 10.90 12.60
N LEU A 399 -1.00 10.61 13.18
CA LEU A 399 -0.84 10.47 14.64
C LEU A 399 -0.79 11.84 15.33
N PRO A 400 -1.72 12.19 16.22
CA PRO A 400 -1.61 13.40 17.04
C PRO A 400 -0.38 13.33 17.96
N PHE A 401 0.50 14.33 17.88
CA PHE A 401 1.77 14.35 18.58
C PHE A 401 1.80 15.48 19.62
N THR A 402 1.05 15.32 20.70
CA THR A 402 0.84 16.38 21.70
C THR A 402 1.95 16.48 22.74
N SER A 403 2.72 15.40 22.96
CA SER A 403 3.84 15.36 23.91
C SER A 403 4.88 14.32 23.50
N TRP A 404 6.07 14.38 24.10
CA TRP A 404 7.14 13.39 23.88
C TRP A 404 6.80 11.97 24.37
N TYR A 405 5.75 11.79 25.18
CA TYR A 405 5.29 10.49 25.67
C TYR A 405 4.42 9.72 24.67
N VAL A 406 4.03 10.35 23.56
CA VAL A 406 3.30 9.66 22.48
C VAL A 406 4.23 8.64 21.83
N ASP A 407 3.82 7.38 21.79
CA ASP A 407 4.54 6.31 21.12
C ASP A 407 4.58 6.55 19.60
N ARG A 408 5.81 6.69 19.06
CA ARG A 408 6.08 6.92 17.64
C ARG A 408 6.44 5.64 16.87
N GLY A 409 6.47 4.48 17.52
CA GLY A 409 6.87 3.19 16.92
C GLY A 409 8.14 2.59 17.53
N GLY A 410 8.53 1.41 17.03
CA GLY A 410 9.51 0.53 17.68
C GLY A 410 10.95 0.70 17.23
N ASN A 411 11.21 0.94 15.94
CA ASN A 411 12.58 0.99 15.42
C ASN A 411 13.14 2.41 15.42
N GLY A 412 13.90 2.80 16.45
CA GLY A 412 14.55 4.11 16.49
C GLY A 412 15.49 4.38 15.30
N CYS A 413 16.23 3.37 14.82
CA CYS A 413 17.19 3.52 13.74
C CYS A 413 16.50 3.68 12.37
N LEU A 414 15.41 2.94 12.15
CA LEU A 414 14.63 3.02 10.90
C LEU A 414 13.37 3.90 11.02
N MET A 415 13.34 4.79 12.01
CA MET A 415 12.31 5.81 12.12
C MET A 415 12.52 6.88 11.04
N ALA A 416 11.55 7.01 10.13
CA ALA A 416 11.65 7.93 8.99
C ALA A 416 11.91 9.38 9.44
N PRO A 417 12.59 10.23 8.63
CA PRO A 417 13.00 11.57 9.02
C PRO A 417 11.84 12.46 9.50
N GLU A 418 10.69 12.39 8.84
CA GLU A 418 9.49 13.13 9.20
C GLU A 418 8.91 12.74 10.56
N VAL A 419 9.22 11.54 11.06
CA VAL A 419 8.79 11.04 12.38
C VAL A 419 9.84 11.36 13.44
N SER A 420 11.12 11.14 13.13
CA SER A 420 12.22 11.32 14.08
C SER A 420 12.50 12.79 14.39
N THR A 421 12.32 13.68 13.41
CA THR A 421 12.50 15.14 13.54
C THR A 421 11.24 15.90 13.97
N ALA A 422 10.11 15.20 14.10
CA ALA A 422 8.87 15.80 14.57
C ALA A 422 9.03 16.40 15.98
N CYS A 423 8.39 17.55 16.21
CA CYS A 423 8.34 18.21 17.52
C CYS A 423 6.89 18.20 18.04
N PRO A 424 6.66 17.87 19.32
CA PRO A 424 5.32 17.80 19.85
C PRO A 424 4.71 19.18 20.02
N GLY A 425 3.38 19.25 19.95
CA GLY A 425 2.64 20.49 20.20
C GLY A 425 1.12 20.28 20.14
N PRO A 426 0.32 21.26 20.59
CA PRO A 426 -1.14 21.09 20.75
C PRO A 426 -1.89 20.68 19.47
N ARG A 427 -1.32 20.97 18.30
CA ARG A 427 -1.88 20.62 16.98
C ARG A 427 -0.86 19.90 16.08
N ALA A 428 0.23 19.42 16.65
CA ALA A 428 1.23 18.68 15.89
C ALA A 428 0.68 17.31 15.51
N VAL A 429 0.94 16.89 14.28
CA VAL A 429 0.49 15.61 13.74
C VAL A 429 1.66 15.03 12.94
N ILE A 430 1.92 13.75 13.13
CA ILE A 430 2.90 12.99 12.35
C ILE A 430 2.15 12.18 11.30
N ASP A 431 2.54 12.37 10.05
CA ASP A 431 1.99 11.63 8.91
C ASP A 431 2.83 10.39 8.62
N TYR A 432 2.25 9.20 8.82
CA TYR A 432 2.89 7.92 8.58
C TYR A 432 2.67 7.36 7.16
N SER A 433 1.96 8.06 6.27
CA SER A 433 1.56 7.57 4.95
C SER A 433 2.71 7.14 4.03
N LYS A 434 3.94 7.60 4.31
CA LYS A 434 5.14 7.24 3.56
C LYS A 434 6.31 6.79 4.45
N ALA A 435 6.11 6.67 5.76
CA ALA A 435 7.16 6.32 6.71
C ALA A 435 7.68 4.89 6.48
N ASP A 436 6.78 3.92 6.35
CA ASP A 436 7.16 2.52 6.08
C ASP A 436 7.82 2.36 4.70
N ALA A 437 7.45 3.17 3.71
CA ALA A 437 8.09 3.16 2.39
C ALA A 437 9.58 3.59 2.46
N TRP A 438 9.91 4.51 3.37
CA TRP A 438 11.30 4.88 3.66
C TRP A 438 12.07 3.72 4.29
N ALA A 439 11.46 3.01 5.25
CA ALA A 439 12.06 1.83 5.86
C ALA A 439 12.34 0.72 4.83
N VAL A 440 11.44 0.54 3.85
CA VAL A 440 11.70 -0.37 2.70
C VAL A 440 12.89 0.10 1.87
N GLY A 441 13.06 1.41 1.67
CA GLY A 441 14.25 1.97 1.00
C GLY A 441 15.56 1.61 1.73
N ALA A 442 15.55 1.62 3.06
CA ALA A 442 16.71 1.19 3.86
C ALA A 442 16.95 -0.34 3.75
N LEU A 443 15.88 -1.14 3.83
CA LEU A 443 15.95 -2.60 3.67
C LEU A 443 16.42 -3.04 2.29
N ALA A 444 16.16 -2.24 1.24
CA ALA A 444 16.60 -2.54 -0.11
C ALA A 444 18.13 -2.63 -0.22
N TYR A 445 18.90 -1.94 0.63
CA TYR A 445 20.36 -2.12 0.70
C TYR A 445 20.74 -3.54 1.14
N GLU A 446 20.11 -4.03 2.21
CA GLU A 446 20.31 -5.41 2.70
C GLU A 446 19.96 -6.44 1.62
N ILE A 447 18.81 -6.24 0.96
CA ILE A 447 18.34 -7.12 -0.12
C ILE A 447 19.30 -7.11 -1.32
N CYS A 448 19.94 -5.98 -1.61
CA CYS A 448 20.96 -5.85 -2.66
C CYS A 448 22.37 -6.32 -2.22
N GLY A 449 22.51 -6.93 -1.03
CA GLY A 449 23.78 -7.46 -0.54
C GLY A 449 24.72 -6.42 0.07
N LEU A 450 24.22 -5.21 0.39
CA LEU A 450 24.96 -4.17 1.07
C LEU A 450 24.52 -4.02 2.54
N PRO A 451 25.38 -3.53 3.44
CA PRO A 451 24.96 -3.16 4.79
C PRO A 451 23.85 -2.11 4.76
N ASN A 452 22.89 -2.21 5.68
CA ASN A 452 21.90 -1.15 5.87
C ASN A 452 22.59 0.15 6.28
N PRO A 453 22.39 1.27 5.56
CA PRO A 453 23.07 2.54 5.84
C PRO A 453 22.81 3.09 7.25
N PHE A 454 21.70 2.68 7.89
CA PHE A 454 21.24 3.20 9.18
C PHE A 454 21.47 2.24 10.36
N TYR A 455 21.98 1.02 10.10
CA TYR A 455 22.33 0.08 11.18
C TYR A 455 23.83 0.06 11.42
N GLY A 456 24.24 0.42 12.63
CA GLY A 456 25.65 0.38 13.06
C GLY A 456 25.89 1.23 14.31
N ARG A 457 27.15 1.33 14.71
CA ARG A 457 27.63 2.27 15.75
C ARG A 457 28.81 3.08 15.17
N GLY A 458 29.01 4.31 15.65
CA GLY A 458 30.12 5.19 15.23
C GLY A 458 29.90 5.98 13.94
N ARG A 459 30.92 6.67 13.41
CA ARG A 459 30.77 7.62 12.29
C ARG A 459 30.45 6.99 10.92
N ALA A 460 30.45 5.66 10.81
CA ALA A 460 30.25 4.95 9.55
C ALA A 460 28.78 4.72 9.17
N HIS A 461 27.83 4.93 10.10
CA HIS A 461 26.40 4.78 9.84
C HIS A 461 25.69 6.13 9.80
N LEU A 462 24.59 6.19 9.06
CA LEU A 462 23.74 7.36 8.93
C LEU A 462 22.71 7.38 10.07
N GLU A 463 22.44 8.56 10.59
CA GLU A 463 21.31 8.77 11.51
C GLU A 463 20.10 9.28 10.73
N SER A 464 18.95 8.62 10.86
CA SER A 464 17.71 9.01 10.15
C SER A 464 17.35 10.49 10.36
N ARG A 465 17.56 11.01 11.58
CA ARG A 465 17.27 12.40 11.93
C ARG A 465 18.15 13.45 11.24
N SER A 466 19.36 13.11 10.77
CA SER A 466 20.36 14.12 10.36
C SER A 466 21.16 13.82 9.09
N TYR A 467 21.07 12.61 8.52
CA TYR A 467 21.80 12.26 7.30
C TYR A 467 21.49 13.23 6.15
N GLN A 468 22.42 13.38 5.22
CA GLN A 468 22.22 14.04 3.94
C GLN A 468 22.08 12.99 2.84
N GLU A 469 21.19 13.21 1.88
CA GLU A 469 20.89 12.23 0.83
C GLU A 469 22.12 11.86 -0.02
N ALA A 470 23.07 12.79 -0.19
CA ALA A 470 24.33 12.55 -0.88
C ALA A 470 25.28 11.58 -0.14
N GLN A 471 25.04 11.32 1.15
CA GLN A 471 25.82 10.37 1.96
C GLN A 471 25.34 8.92 1.79
N LEU A 472 24.21 8.71 1.11
CA LEU A 472 23.70 7.36 0.86
C LEU A 472 24.69 6.59 -0.03
N PRO A 473 25.10 5.37 0.37
CA PRO A 473 26.00 4.57 -0.46
C PRO A 473 25.39 4.28 -1.83
N ALA A 474 26.24 4.20 -2.87
CA ALA A 474 25.77 3.78 -4.18
C ALA A 474 25.43 2.29 -4.18
N LEU A 475 24.26 1.94 -4.70
CA LEU A 475 23.91 0.54 -4.99
C LEU A 475 24.76 0.03 -6.18
N PRO A 476 25.08 -1.28 -6.25
CA PRO A 476 25.90 -1.84 -7.30
C PRO A 476 25.33 -1.57 -8.71
N GLU A 477 26.19 -1.36 -9.70
CA GLU A 477 25.76 -1.12 -11.10
C GLU A 477 25.03 -2.32 -11.73
N SER A 478 25.18 -3.51 -11.14
CA SER A 478 24.39 -4.69 -11.51
C SER A 478 22.90 -4.55 -11.18
N VAL A 479 22.54 -3.65 -10.25
CA VAL A 479 21.15 -3.31 -9.95
C VAL A 479 20.59 -2.36 -11.03
N PRO A 480 19.42 -2.68 -11.62
CA PRO A 480 18.81 -1.84 -12.66
C PRO A 480 18.72 -0.37 -12.24
N LEU A 481 18.99 0.55 -13.19
CA LEU A 481 18.99 2.00 -12.93
C LEU A 481 17.69 2.45 -12.24
N GLU A 482 16.55 1.96 -12.73
CA GLU A 482 15.23 2.26 -12.21
C GLU A 482 15.08 1.86 -10.74
N ALA A 483 15.56 0.67 -10.36
CA ALA A 483 15.53 0.21 -8.98
C ALA A 483 16.46 1.05 -8.10
N ARG A 484 17.66 1.41 -8.60
CA ARG A 484 18.59 2.28 -7.86
C ARG A 484 18.01 3.68 -7.61
N GLN A 485 17.39 4.28 -8.62
CA GLN A 485 16.76 5.58 -8.51
C GLN A 485 15.52 5.54 -7.62
N LEU A 486 14.76 4.44 -7.64
CA LEU A 486 13.64 4.26 -6.72
C LEU A 486 14.12 4.19 -5.26
N VAL A 487 15.16 3.41 -4.94
CA VAL A 487 15.69 3.33 -3.57
C VAL A 487 16.14 4.71 -3.06
N ARG A 488 16.84 5.48 -3.89
CA ARG A 488 17.20 6.88 -3.57
C ARG A 488 15.95 7.76 -3.36
N SER A 489 14.91 7.58 -4.17
CA SER A 489 13.66 8.32 -4.05
C SER A 489 12.88 7.97 -2.78
N LEU A 490 12.90 6.70 -2.36
CA LEU A 490 12.32 6.23 -1.10
C LEU A 490 13.05 6.83 0.11
N LEU A 491 14.36 7.05 0.01
CA LEU A 491 15.19 7.64 1.06
C LEU A 491 15.31 9.17 0.97
N GLN A 492 14.41 9.84 0.24
CA GLN A 492 14.24 11.30 0.35
C GLN A 492 13.80 11.67 1.77
N ARG A 493 14.45 12.68 2.36
CA ARG A 493 14.12 13.15 3.72
C ARG A 493 12.78 13.85 3.78
N ASP A 494 12.51 14.66 2.77
CA ASP A 494 11.22 15.32 2.61
C ASP A 494 10.19 14.31 2.09
N ALA A 495 9.28 13.90 2.97
CA ALA A 495 8.20 12.95 2.64
C ALA A 495 7.33 13.41 1.46
N SER A 496 7.25 14.73 1.17
CA SER A 496 6.50 15.23 0.01
C SER A 496 7.15 14.87 -1.33
N LYS A 497 8.48 14.69 -1.35
CA LYS A 497 9.26 14.28 -2.53
C LYS A 497 9.33 12.77 -2.71
N ARG A 498 9.05 12.01 -1.64
CA ARG A 498 9.02 10.55 -1.65
C ARG A 498 7.79 10.04 -2.42
N PRO A 499 7.92 9.03 -3.30
CA PRO A 499 6.74 8.36 -3.86
C PRO A 499 5.96 7.63 -2.76
N SER A 500 4.65 7.43 -2.96
CA SER A 500 3.90 6.50 -2.10
C SER A 500 4.33 5.06 -2.37
N ALA A 501 4.05 4.14 -1.43
CA ALA A 501 4.36 2.72 -1.61
C ALA A 501 3.70 2.14 -2.87
N ARG A 502 2.45 2.52 -3.18
CA ARG A 502 1.74 2.11 -4.41
C ARG A 502 2.44 2.61 -5.68
N VAL A 503 2.86 3.88 -5.72
CA VAL A 503 3.60 4.42 -6.87
C VAL A 503 4.95 3.73 -7.01
N ALA A 504 5.66 3.50 -5.91
CA ALA A 504 6.95 2.80 -5.89
C ALA A 504 6.82 1.34 -6.37
N ALA A 505 5.79 0.62 -5.93
CA ALA A 505 5.49 -0.73 -6.41
C ALA A 505 5.22 -0.73 -7.92
N ASN A 506 4.40 0.20 -8.41
CA ASN A 506 4.13 0.36 -9.84
C ASN A 506 5.41 0.65 -10.65
N VAL A 507 6.33 1.47 -10.13
CA VAL A 507 7.64 1.73 -10.76
C VAL A 507 8.42 0.43 -10.94
N LEU A 508 8.56 -0.40 -9.90
CA LEU A 508 9.27 -1.68 -10.02
C LEU A 508 8.54 -2.66 -10.93
N HIS A 509 7.20 -2.68 -10.89
CA HIS A 509 6.39 -3.52 -11.76
C HIS A 509 6.63 -3.18 -13.24
N LEU A 510 6.56 -1.91 -13.59
CA LEU A 510 6.82 -1.41 -14.93
C LEU A 510 8.28 -1.63 -15.35
N SER A 511 9.23 -1.53 -14.42
CA SER A 511 10.64 -1.85 -14.69
C SER A 511 10.87 -3.32 -14.99
N LEU A 512 10.19 -4.22 -14.27
CA LEU A 512 10.36 -5.68 -14.40
C LEU A 512 9.64 -6.25 -15.63
N TRP A 513 8.43 -5.76 -15.94
CA TRP A 513 7.55 -6.38 -16.94
C TRP A 513 7.02 -5.41 -18.01
N GLY A 514 7.37 -4.13 -17.95
CA GLY A 514 6.94 -3.11 -18.91
C GLY A 514 7.96 -2.76 -20.01
N GLY A 515 9.15 -3.37 -19.98
CA GLY A 515 10.33 -2.96 -20.77
C GLY A 515 10.10 -2.72 -22.27
N HIS A 516 9.42 -3.61 -22.98
CA HIS A 516 9.25 -3.48 -24.44
C HIS A 516 8.16 -2.47 -24.87
N THR A 517 7.22 -2.12 -23.99
CA THR A 517 6.05 -1.30 -24.33
C THR A 517 6.14 0.14 -23.81
N LEU A 518 7.00 0.37 -22.81
CA LEU A 518 7.22 1.65 -22.13
C LEU A 518 8.50 2.38 -22.57
N THR A 519 9.15 1.96 -23.66
CA THR A 519 10.36 2.57 -24.23
C THR A 519 10.14 3.97 -24.84
N LEU A 520 8.91 4.47 -24.87
CA LEU A 520 8.57 5.70 -25.57
C LEU A 520 8.60 6.90 -24.62
N LYS A 521 9.36 7.92 -25.01
CA LYS A 521 9.43 9.25 -24.40
C LYS A 521 8.05 9.92 -24.23
N ASP A 522 7.01 9.41 -24.89
CA ASP A 522 5.61 9.82 -24.77
C ASP A 522 4.69 8.60 -24.60
N LEU A 523 4.41 8.23 -23.35
CA LEU A 523 3.48 7.14 -23.07
C LEU A 523 2.03 7.62 -23.20
N LYS A 524 1.42 7.34 -24.36
CA LYS A 524 0.00 7.64 -24.60
C LYS A 524 -0.90 6.73 -23.77
N PRO A 525 -2.04 7.22 -23.24
CA PRO A 525 -2.98 6.41 -22.46
C PRO A 525 -3.41 5.12 -23.16
N ASP A 526 -3.69 5.18 -24.47
CA ASP A 526 -4.14 4.00 -25.24
C ASP A 526 -3.08 2.89 -25.31
N LYS A 527 -1.79 3.26 -25.40
CA LYS A 527 -0.68 2.27 -25.39
C LYS A 527 -0.56 1.61 -24.02
N MET A 528 -0.75 2.37 -22.95
CA MET A 528 -0.78 1.82 -21.59
C MET A 528 -1.94 0.84 -21.43
N ILE A 529 -3.15 1.19 -21.88
CA ILE A 529 -4.31 0.30 -21.80
C ILE A 529 -4.09 -0.96 -22.63
N GLY A 530 -3.56 -0.84 -23.86
CA GLY A 530 -3.22 -1.99 -24.68
C GLY A 530 -2.23 -2.94 -23.99
N TRP A 531 -1.19 -2.39 -23.36
CA TRP A 531 -0.24 -3.17 -22.55
C TRP A 531 -0.91 -3.83 -21.35
N LEU A 532 -1.75 -3.11 -20.60
CA LEU A 532 -2.47 -3.64 -19.44
C LEU A 532 -3.39 -4.80 -19.82
N LEU A 533 -4.07 -4.73 -20.98
CA LEU A 533 -4.88 -5.83 -21.50
C LEU A 533 -4.03 -7.05 -21.86
N GLN A 534 -2.86 -6.85 -22.48
CA GLN A 534 -1.92 -7.94 -22.76
C GLN A 534 -1.40 -8.59 -21.46
N GLN A 535 -1.01 -7.77 -20.47
CA GLN A 535 -0.60 -8.27 -19.16
C GLN A 535 -1.73 -9.00 -18.44
N SER A 536 -2.96 -8.52 -18.57
CA SER A 536 -4.14 -9.17 -18.01
C SER A 536 -4.34 -10.56 -18.60
N ALA A 537 -4.31 -10.69 -19.93
CA ALA A 537 -4.44 -11.98 -20.61
C ALA A 537 -3.30 -12.94 -20.21
N ALA A 538 -2.05 -12.48 -20.27
CA ALA A 538 -0.89 -13.29 -19.90
C ALA A 538 -0.94 -13.77 -18.45
N THR A 539 -1.32 -12.89 -17.52
CA THR A 539 -1.41 -13.22 -16.09
C THR A 539 -2.53 -14.23 -15.81
N LEU A 540 -3.68 -14.10 -16.48
CA LEU A 540 -4.78 -15.05 -16.34
C LEU A 540 -4.42 -16.45 -16.87
N LEU A 541 -3.62 -16.53 -17.94
CA LEU A 541 -3.12 -17.80 -18.47
C LEU A 541 -2.06 -18.39 -17.54
N ALA A 542 -1.09 -17.60 -17.10
CA ALA A 542 -0.04 -18.04 -16.18
C ALA A 542 -0.61 -18.55 -14.84
N ASN A 543 -1.61 -17.87 -14.28
CA ASN A 543 -2.26 -18.29 -13.04
C ASN A 543 -3.00 -19.64 -13.15
N ARG A 544 -3.28 -20.13 -14.37
CA ARG A 544 -3.84 -21.48 -14.57
C ARG A 544 -2.77 -22.56 -14.68
N LEU A 545 -1.55 -22.19 -15.04
CA LEU A 545 -0.45 -23.11 -15.34
C LEU A 545 0.55 -23.23 -14.19
N ALA A 546 0.76 -22.14 -13.44
CA ALA A 546 1.72 -22.06 -12.34
C ALA A 546 1.00 -21.56 -11.08
N GLU A 547 0.37 -22.48 -10.36
CA GLU A 547 -0.20 -22.18 -9.05
C GLU A 547 0.94 -21.81 -8.08
N ASN A 548 0.83 -20.64 -7.43
CA ASN A 548 1.72 -20.16 -6.36
C ASN A 548 3.12 -19.64 -6.74
N CYS A 549 3.39 -19.32 -8.01
CA CYS A 549 4.62 -18.58 -8.37
C CYS A 549 4.57 -17.12 -7.88
N VAL A 550 5.63 -16.65 -7.20
CA VAL A 550 5.75 -15.26 -6.69
C VAL A 550 5.48 -14.22 -7.78
N GLU A 551 6.09 -14.36 -8.96
CA GLU A 551 5.95 -13.39 -10.05
C GLU A 551 4.52 -13.27 -10.56
N THR A 552 3.85 -14.41 -10.75
CA THR A 552 2.45 -14.45 -11.16
C THR A 552 1.58 -13.77 -10.10
N LYS A 553 1.86 -13.98 -8.82
CA LYS A 553 1.13 -13.29 -7.75
C LYS A 553 1.37 -11.78 -7.76
N MET A 554 2.60 -11.31 -7.97
CA MET A 554 2.90 -9.87 -8.07
C MET A 554 2.16 -9.21 -9.24
N LYS A 555 2.03 -9.90 -10.38
CA LYS A 555 1.20 -9.43 -11.52
C LYS A 555 -0.29 -9.40 -11.19
N MET A 556 -0.81 -10.42 -10.53
CA MET A 556 -2.20 -10.43 -10.07
C MET A 556 -2.48 -9.26 -9.10
N LEU A 557 -1.57 -8.98 -8.16
CA LEU A 557 -1.71 -7.87 -7.20
C LEU A 557 -1.65 -6.50 -7.88
N PHE A 558 -0.72 -6.31 -8.80
CA PHE A 558 -0.60 -5.08 -9.58
C PHE A 558 -1.90 -4.78 -10.33
N LEU A 559 -2.45 -5.77 -11.03
CA LEU A 559 -3.71 -5.61 -11.77
C LEU A 559 -4.92 -5.44 -10.84
N ALA A 560 -4.93 -6.08 -9.67
CA ALA A 560 -6.01 -5.95 -8.68
C ALA A 560 -6.01 -4.60 -7.94
N ASN A 561 -4.92 -3.82 -8.00
CA ASN A 561 -4.75 -2.53 -7.33
C ASN A 561 -4.41 -1.41 -8.32
N LEU A 562 -4.89 -1.54 -9.55
CA LEU A 562 -4.57 -0.64 -10.64
C LEU A 562 -5.29 0.71 -10.47
N GLU A 563 -4.53 1.76 -10.17
CA GLU A 563 -5.01 3.14 -10.12
C GLU A 563 -4.32 3.95 -11.21
N TYR A 564 -5.09 4.51 -12.14
CA TYR A 564 -4.52 5.21 -13.31
C TYR A 564 -3.62 6.39 -12.92
N GLU A 565 -3.98 7.14 -11.86
CA GLU A 565 -3.16 8.26 -11.38
C GLU A 565 -1.81 7.78 -10.84
N ALA A 566 -1.80 6.75 -9.98
CA ALA A 566 -0.58 6.19 -9.43
C ALA A 566 0.30 5.54 -10.51
N LEU A 567 -0.32 4.86 -11.47
CA LEU A 567 0.36 4.27 -12.61
C LEU A 567 1.00 5.34 -13.51
N SER A 568 0.28 6.43 -13.76
CA SER A 568 0.77 7.57 -14.55
C SER A 568 1.95 8.25 -13.85
N GLN A 569 1.87 8.43 -12.53
CA GLN A 569 2.98 8.96 -11.74
C GLN A 569 4.22 8.05 -11.81
N ALA A 570 4.03 6.73 -11.68
CA ALA A 570 5.12 5.76 -11.81
C ALA A 570 5.79 5.81 -13.19
N ALA A 571 5.00 5.86 -14.26
CA ALA A 571 5.50 5.99 -15.62
C ALA A 571 6.28 7.30 -15.83
N LEU A 572 5.79 8.42 -15.30
CA LEU A 572 6.49 9.71 -15.35
C LEU A 572 7.84 9.68 -14.63
N LEU A 573 7.91 9.04 -13.45
CA LEU A 573 9.18 8.86 -12.72
C LEU A 573 10.19 8.06 -13.56
N LEU A 574 9.77 6.92 -14.12
CA LEU A 574 10.60 6.10 -14.98
C LEU A 574 11.11 6.87 -16.21
N CYS A 575 10.23 7.61 -16.89
CA CYS A 575 10.63 8.46 -18.01
C CYS A 575 11.66 9.52 -17.58
N SER A 576 11.48 10.13 -16.41
CA SER A 576 12.39 11.15 -15.89
C SER A 576 13.79 10.58 -15.59
N TRP A 577 13.88 9.38 -15.01
CA TRP A 577 15.15 8.76 -14.69
C TRP A 577 15.90 8.24 -15.92
N ARG A 578 15.18 7.78 -16.94
CA ARG A 578 15.78 7.39 -18.22
C ARG A 578 16.22 8.57 -19.08
N ALA A 579 15.64 9.75 -18.84
CA ALA A 579 16.00 10.98 -19.53
C ALA A 579 17.13 11.76 -18.82
N ALA A 580 17.45 11.42 -17.58
CA ALA A 580 18.58 11.99 -16.86
C ALA A 580 19.89 11.50 -17.53
N PRO A 581 20.81 12.42 -17.87
CA PRO A 581 22.04 12.10 -18.58
C PRO A 581 23.01 11.24 -17.77
#